data_AF-A0A8H4Q0D1-F1
#
_entry.id   AF-A0A8H4Q0D1-F1
#
_cell.length_a   1.000
_cell.length_b   1.000
_cell.length_c   1.000
_cell.angle_alpha   90.00
_cell.angle_beta   90.00
_cell.angle_gamma   90.00
#
_symmetry.space_group_name_H-M   'P 1'
#
loop_
_entity.id
_entity.type
_entity.pdbx_description
1 polymer ?
#
loop_
_entity_poly.entity_id
_entity_poly.type
_entity_poly.pdbx_seq_one_letter_code
_entity_poly.pdbx_strand_id
1 'polypeptide(L)'
;MDALETPAVLPFWSAPTSYLNFCEEDYALTRYIAEFINTLSSLSYVAYGIYGLSSNGKRPQSASRVASYCGLMGVGICSAGYHMTLKYHTQMLDELSMHLLATPILYRLLTLGAGPYYTKVVGVTLLVLFIIVMTTHMLMDEFLLHATTFGLAVYLIASRIWQIIPQRVPDSQIRKKLQTLTKFGCVNFLGGYFLWLVDEWACGLLTKMRHSVGMPVAFFLELHGWWHILTAIGGYIAVAIVDVLTSTSGEVVEDPIPSFAWPIPQALQILSGTARVKNHGK
;
A
#
# COMPACT_ATOMS: atom_id res chain seq x y z
N MET A 1 48.30 13.07 10.61
CA MET A 1 47.17 12.80 9.70
C MET A 1 46.13 12.11 10.55
N ASP A 2 45.44 12.89 11.36
CA ASP A 2 44.31 12.39 12.15
C ASP A 2 43.12 12.42 11.21
N ALA A 3 42.62 11.24 10.84
CA ALA A 3 41.30 11.14 10.25
C ALA A 3 40.34 11.73 11.28
N LEU A 4 39.73 12.86 10.97
CA LEU A 4 38.59 13.38 11.72
C LEU A 4 37.56 12.25 11.76
N GLU A 5 37.47 11.56 12.90
CA GLU A 5 36.28 10.79 13.27
C GLU A 5 35.12 11.79 13.22
N THR A 6 34.32 11.71 12.17
CA THR A 6 33.01 12.35 12.15
C THR A 6 32.29 11.90 13.42
N PRO A 7 31.86 12.81 14.30
CA PRO A 7 31.22 12.40 15.55
C PRO A 7 30.04 11.50 15.21
N ALA A 8 30.03 10.29 15.77
CA ALA A 8 28.94 9.35 15.60
C ALA A 8 27.63 10.09 15.90
N VAL A 9 26.75 10.19 14.90
CA VAL A 9 25.48 10.88 15.04
C VAL A 9 24.67 10.14 16.10
N LEU A 10 24.50 10.73 17.28
CA LEU A 10 23.80 10.08 18.39
C LEU A 10 22.32 9.88 18.03
N PRO A 11 21.84 8.63 17.88
CA PRO A 11 20.45 8.34 17.53
C PRO A 11 19.47 8.98 18.52
N PHE A 12 18.43 9.67 18.03
CA PHE A 12 17.40 10.23 18.90
C PHE A 12 16.57 9.14 19.58
N TRP A 13 16.21 8.08 18.84
CA TRP A 13 15.33 7.02 19.35
C TRP A 13 16.07 5.91 20.08
N SER A 14 17.39 5.99 20.31
CA SER A 14 18.26 4.89 20.77
C SER A 14 18.34 3.70 19.79
N ALA A 15 19.16 2.70 20.11
CA ALA A 15 19.43 1.54 19.25
C ALA A 15 18.14 0.80 18.82
N PRO A 16 18.05 0.30 17.57
CA PRO A 16 16.91 -0.49 17.10
C PRO A 16 16.52 -1.62 18.05
N THR A 17 15.22 -1.87 18.20
CA THR A 17 14.68 -3.01 18.95
C THR A 17 13.70 -3.85 18.12
N SER A 18 13.43 -3.46 16.88
CA SER A 18 12.66 -4.24 15.92
C SER A 18 13.39 -5.52 15.53
N TYR A 19 12.62 -6.53 15.13
CA TYR A 19 13.14 -7.76 14.55
C TYR A 19 13.77 -7.50 13.17
N LEU A 20 13.11 -6.66 12.36
CA LEU A 20 13.58 -6.25 11.05
C LEU A 20 14.32 -4.91 11.10
N ASN A 21 15.36 -4.81 10.27
CA ASN A 21 16.06 -3.58 9.92
C ASN A 21 16.41 -3.68 8.42
N PHE A 22 16.08 -2.67 7.62
CA PHE A 22 16.19 -2.76 6.16
C PHE A 22 17.54 -2.25 5.68
N CYS A 23 17.73 -2.19 4.37
CA CYS A 23 19.03 -1.89 3.80
C CYS A 23 19.41 -0.40 3.85
N GLU A 24 18.46 0.51 4.06
CA GLU A 24 18.75 1.93 4.19
C GLU A 24 19.61 2.17 5.46
N GLU A 25 20.62 3.04 5.36
CA GLU A 25 21.53 3.26 6.49
C GLU A 25 20.90 4.13 7.60
N ASP A 26 20.80 3.56 8.80
CA ASP A 26 20.27 4.21 10.00
C ASP A 26 20.92 5.57 10.28
N TYR A 27 20.07 6.60 10.39
CA TYR A 27 20.42 7.97 10.74
C TYR A 27 21.45 8.63 9.79
N ALA A 28 21.58 8.13 8.55
CA ALA A 28 22.53 8.64 7.57
C ALA A 28 22.32 10.11 7.19
N LEU A 29 21.07 10.60 7.25
CA LEU A 29 20.72 11.99 6.90
C LEU A 29 20.39 12.86 8.10
N THR A 30 19.80 12.30 9.16
CA THR A 30 19.35 13.05 10.33
C THR A 30 19.30 12.15 11.55
N ARG A 31 19.57 12.71 12.73
CA ARG A 31 19.50 11.98 14.00
C ARG A 31 18.07 11.61 14.45
N TYR A 32 17.04 12.16 13.80
CA TYR A 32 15.63 12.03 14.23
C TYR A 32 14.85 10.94 13.48
N ILE A 33 15.31 10.55 12.30
CA ILE A 33 14.66 9.58 11.42
C ILE A 33 15.71 8.54 11.07
N ALA A 34 15.50 7.28 11.46
CA ALA A 34 16.45 6.20 11.23
C ALA A 34 16.59 5.91 9.73
N GLU A 35 15.51 5.51 9.06
CA GLU A 35 15.50 5.28 7.61
C GLU A 35 14.68 6.39 6.93
N PHE A 36 15.37 7.40 6.40
CA PHE A 36 14.76 8.63 5.91
C PHE A 36 13.87 8.42 4.69
N ILE A 37 14.36 7.69 3.69
CA ILE A 37 13.63 7.43 2.45
C ILE A 37 12.50 6.44 2.68
N ASN A 38 12.72 5.39 3.46
CA ASN A 38 11.65 4.48 3.86
C ASN A 38 10.54 5.25 4.60
N THR A 39 10.89 6.12 5.55
CA THR A 39 9.91 6.95 6.28
C THR A 39 9.11 7.87 5.35
N LEU A 40 9.78 8.62 4.46
CA LEU A 40 9.10 9.58 3.57
C LEU A 40 8.27 8.88 2.49
N SER A 41 8.77 7.78 1.94
CA SER A 41 8.05 7.02 0.92
C SER A 41 6.76 6.39 1.47
N SER A 42 6.72 5.99 2.75
CA SER A 42 5.48 5.55 3.43
C SER A 42 4.41 6.64 3.53
N LEU A 43 4.76 7.93 3.44
CA LEU A 43 3.74 8.98 3.41
C LEU A 43 2.95 9.02 2.09
N SER A 44 3.36 8.26 1.07
CA SER A 44 2.60 8.09 -0.17
C SER A 44 1.22 7.45 0.06
N TYR A 45 1.10 6.46 0.96
CA TYR A 45 -0.21 5.89 1.32
C TYR A 45 -1.13 6.95 1.93
N VAL A 46 -0.58 7.85 2.76
CA VAL A 46 -1.33 8.95 3.38
C VAL A 46 -1.84 9.91 2.32
N ALA A 47 -0.98 10.31 1.37
CA ALA A 47 -1.35 11.18 0.27
C ALA A 47 -2.49 10.58 -0.58
N TYR A 48 -2.41 9.29 -0.90
CA TYR A 48 -3.47 8.57 -1.61
C TYR A 48 -4.78 8.49 -0.82
N GLY A 49 -4.70 8.23 0.48
CA GLY A 49 -5.86 8.19 1.37
C GLY A 49 -6.58 9.53 1.45
N ILE A 50 -5.83 10.63 1.65
CA ILE A 50 -6.35 12.00 1.64
C ILE A 50 -7.01 12.29 0.30
N TYR A 51 -6.32 12.04 -0.82
CA TYR A 51 -6.88 12.29 -2.15
C TYR A 51 -8.20 11.52 -2.36
N GLY A 52 -8.26 10.25 -1.97
CA GLY A 52 -9.46 9.42 -2.10
C GLY A 52 -10.68 9.95 -1.33
N LEU A 53 -10.45 10.55 -0.17
CA LEU A 53 -11.51 11.18 0.65
C LEU A 53 -11.87 12.59 0.18
N SER A 54 -10.88 13.37 -0.26
CA SER A 54 -11.04 14.76 -0.71
C SER A 54 -11.55 14.87 -2.15
N SER A 55 -11.39 13.84 -2.97
CA SER A 55 -11.93 13.82 -4.33
C SER A 55 -13.45 13.82 -4.26
N ASN A 56 -14.04 15.00 -4.50
CA ASN A 56 -15.47 15.32 -4.55
C ASN A 56 -16.21 14.63 -5.70
N GLY A 57 -16.08 13.31 -5.81
CA GLY A 57 -17.06 12.52 -6.56
C GLY A 57 -18.40 12.64 -5.85
N LYS A 58 -19.51 12.59 -6.59
CA LYS A 58 -20.89 12.54 -6.08
C LYS A 58 -21.19 11.31 -5.18
N ARG A 59 -20.16 10.64 -4.67
CA ARG A 59 -20.25 9.38 -3.93
C ARG A 59 -20.53 9.69 -2.45
N PRO A 60 -21.51 9.02 -1.85
CA PRO A 60 -21.82 9.21 -0.44
C PRO A 60 -20.61 8.82 0.43
N GLN A 61 -20.36 9.61 1.47
CA GLN A 61 -19.33 9.31 2.49
C GLN A 61 -19.83 8.21 3.44
N SER A 62 -19.97 6.99 2.93
CA SER A 62 -20.34 5.84 3.75
C SER A 62 -19.23 5.52 4.75
N ALA A 63 -19.60 4.98 5.91
CA ALA A 63 -18.62 4.58 6.93
C ALA A 63 -17.57 3.59 6.38
N SER A 64 -17.98 2.69 5.48
CA SER A 64 -17.06 1.72 4.85
C SER A 64 -16.06 2.38 3.89
N ARG A 65 -16.49 3.40 3.13
CA ARG A 65 -15.59 4.22 2.31
C ARG A 65 -14.56 4.91 3.19
N VAL A 66 -15.03 5.63 4.21
CA VAL A 66 -14.15 6.38 5.13
C VAL A 66 -13.17 5.43 5.81
N ALA A 67 -13.64 4.30 6.33
CA ALA A 67 -12.80 3.31 6.98
C ALA A 67 -11.70 2.76 6.07
N SER A 68 -11.97 2.48 4.79
CA SER A 68 -10.95 1.94 3.88
C SER A 68 -9.86 2.96 3.51
N TYR A 69 -10.22 4.22 3.28
CA TYR A 69 -9.20 5.26 3.01
C TYR A 69 -8.44 5.65 4.29
N CYS A 70 -9.11 5.73 5.44
CA CYS A 70 -8.42 5.92 6.72
C CYS A 70 -7.50 4.74 7.07
N GLY A 71 -7.89 3.51 6.74
CA GLY A 71 -7.02 2.33 6.88
C GLY A 71 -5.76 2.44 6.01
N LEU A 72 -5.90 2.93 4.77
CA LEU A 72 -4.75 3.20 3.89
C LEU A 72 -3.82 4.27 4.47
N MET A 73 -4.38 5.35 5.02
CA MET A 73 -3.58 6.35 5.74
C MET A 73 -2.92 5.77 6.98
N GLY A 74 -3.62 4.87 7.69
CA GLY A 74 -3.10 4.15 8.86
C GLY A 74 -1.84 3.36 8.52
N VAL A 75 -1.84 2.62 7.40
CA VAL A 75 -0.64 1.93 6.89
C VAL A 75 0.52 2.89 6.71
N GLY A 76 0.31 4.01 6.03
CA GLY A 76 1.39 4.98 5.81
C GLY A 76 1.92 5.62 7.09
N ILE A 77 1.05 5.94 8.05
CA ILE A 77 1.44 6.56 9.32
C ILE A 77 2.21 5.56 10.19
N CYS A 78 1.73 4.32 10.30
CA CYS A 78 2.36 3.28 11.10
C CYS A 78 3.71 2.87 10.49
N SER A 79 3.78 2.68 9.17
CA SER A 79 5.03 2.42 8.45
C SER A 79 6.03 3.55 8.60
N ALA A 80 5.63 4.81 8.39
CA ALA A 80 6.52 5.95 8.62
C ALA A 80 7.01 6.02 10.08
N GLY A 81 6.14 5.72 11.05
CA GLY A 81 6.51 5.64 12.46
C GLY A 81 7.51 4.53 12.76
N TYR A 82 7.39 3.38 12.09
CA TYR A 82 8.34 2.29 12.20
C TYR A 82 9.71 2.67 11.63
N HIS A 83 9.79 3.06 10.36
CA HIS A 83 11.06 3.42 9.71
C HIS A 83 11.74 4.63 10.37
N MET A 84 10.98 5.51 11.01
CA MET A 84 11.54 6.62 11.77
C MET A 84 12.27 6.17 13.04
N THR A 85 11.80 5.10 13.69
CA THR A 85 12.19 4.76 15.07
C THR A 85 12.88 3.40 15.23
N LEU A 86 12.61 2.45 14.32
CA LEU A 86 13.07 1.06 14.35
C LEU A 86 12.82 0.37 15.70
N LYS A 87 11.60 0.54 16.25
CA LYS A 87 11.18 -0.09 17.50
C LYS A 87 10.21 -1.23 17.26
N TYR A 88 10.31 -2.25 18.12
CA TYR A 88 9.38 -3.38 18.13
C TYR A 88 7.91 -2.93 18.11
N HIS A 89 7.51 -2.02 19.00
CA HIS A 89 6.10 -1.59 19.06
C HIS A 89 5.64 -0.85 17.79
N THR A 90 6.51 -0.08 17.15
CA THR A 90 6.17 0.59 15.89
C THR A 90 6.17 -0.38 14.72
N GLN A 91 7.06 -1.37 14.70
CA GLN A 91 7.03 -2.48 13.73
C GLN A 91 5.69 -3.22 13.84
N MET A 92 5.29 -3.62 15.05
CA MET A 92 4.01 -4.29 15.27
C MET A 92 2.81 -3.44 14.84
N LEU A 93 2.86 -2.12 15.03
CA LEU A 93 1.81 -1.22 14.57
C LEU A 93 1.76 -1.13 13.04
N ASP A 94 2.90 -1.12 12.37
CA ASP A 94 2.97 -1.16 10.91
C ASP A 94 2.34 -2.44 10.36
N GLU A 95 2.83 -3.59 10.80
CA GLU A 95 2.36 -4.91 10.36
C GLU A 95 0.86 -5.12 10.69
N LEU A 96 0.41 -4.69 11.88
CA LEU A 96 -1.00 -4.71 12.29
C LEU A 96 -1.88 -3.81 11.40
N SER A 97 -1.41 -2.61 11.06
CA SER A 97 -2.18 -1.64 10.27
C SER A 97 -2.51 -2.19 8.88
N MET A 98 -1.61 -2.98 8.28
CA MET A 98 -1.82 -3.64 6.99
C MET A 98 -2.99 -4.62 7.05
N HIS A 99 -3.13 -5.39 8.13
CA HIS A 99 -4.27 -6.29 8.34
C HIS A 99 -5.56 -5.54 8.70
N LEU A 100 -5.46 -4.43 9.43
CA LEU A 100 -6.60 -3.54 9.73
C LEU A 100 -7.16 -2.86 8.48
N LEU A 101 -6.36 -2.70 7.42
CA LEU A 101 -6.83 -2.29 6.10
C LEU A 101 -7.41 -3.46 5.29
N ALA A 102 -6.65 -4.56 5.17
CA ALA A 102 -6.99 -5.67 4.28
C ALA A 102 -8.25 -6.42 4.73
N THR A 103 -8.40 -6.67 6.03
CA THR A 103 -9.50 -7.49 6.56
C THR A 103 -10.88 -6.86 6.33
N PRO A 104 -11.10 -5.57 6.61
CA PRO A 104 -12.37 -4.92 6.26
C PRO A 104 -12.64 -4.86 4.75
N ILE A 105 -11.61 -4.69 3.92
CA ILE A 105 -11.77 -4.71 2.45
C ILE A 105 -12.22 -6.10 1.99
N LEU A 106 -11.59 -7.16 2.49
CA LEU A 106 -11.95 -8.53 2.15
C LEU A 106 -13.37 -8.85 2.63
N TYR A 107 -13.74 -8.44 3.85
CA TYR A 107 -15.10 -8.54 4.36
C TYR A 107 -16.11 -7.89 3.41
N ARG A 108 -15.87 -6.66 2.96
CA ARG A 108 -16.75 -5.94 2.02
C ARG A 108 -16.93 -6.70 0.70
N LEU A 109 -15.84 -7.26 0.16
CA LEU A 109 -15.87 -8.01 -1.11
C LEU A 109 -16.58 -9.37 -0.99
N LEU A 110 -16.42 -10.07 0.13
CA LEU A 110 -17.04 -11.38 0.36
C LEU A 110 -18.54 -11.25 0.66
N THR A 111 -18.94 -10.18 1.34
CA THR A 111 -20.34 -9.97 1.78
C THR A 111 -21.17 -9.13 0.81
N LEU A 112 -20.58 -8.65 -0.29
CA LEU A 112 -21.29 -7.89 -1.31
C LEU A 112 -22.45 -8.70 -1.89
N GLY A 113 -23.68 -8.20 -1.70
CA GLY A 113 -24.91 -8.85 -2.19
C GLY A 113 -25.28 -10.14 -1.45
N ALA A 114 -24.61 -10.46 -0.33
CA ALA A 114 -24.88 -11.67 0.43
C ALA A 114 -26.05 -11.50 1.42
N GLY A 115 -26.70 -12.61 1.77
CA GLY A 115 -27.77 -12.62 2.77
C GLY A 115 -27.26 -12.37 4.21
N PRO A 116 -28.12 -11.93 5.14
CA PRO A 116 -27.73 -11.53 6.49
C PRO A 116 -26.95 -12.60 7.28
N TYR A 117 -27.34 -13.88 7.12
CA TYR A 117 -26.67 -14.99 7.78
C TYR A 117 -25.23 -15.15 7.29
N TYR A 118 -25.01 -15.19 5.97
CA TYR A 118 -23.67 -15.33 5.38
C TYR A 118 -22.76 -14.15 5.77
N THR A 119 -23.30 -12.92 5.71
CA THR A 119 -22.59 -11.71 6.13
C THR A 119 -22.11 -11.79 7.58
N LYS A 120 -22.98 -12.25 8.49
CA LYS A 120 -22.62 -12.44 9.90
C LYS A 120 -21.54 -13.51 10.09
N VAL A 121 -21.67 -14.66 9.41
CA VAL A 121 -20.70 -15.76 9.50
C VAL A 121 -19.33 -15.30 9.01
N VAL A 122 -19.23 -14.70 7.82
CA VAL A 122 -17.97 -14.19 7.27
C VAL A 122 -17.34 -13.13 8.19
N GLY A 123 -18.15 -12.20 8.72
CA GLY A 123 -17.67 -11.17 9.64
C GLY A 123 -17.06 -11.76 10.92
N VAL A 124 -17.75 -12.72 11.54
CA VAL A 124 -17.24 -13.41 12.74
C VAL A 124 -15.99 -14.22 12.42
N THR A 125 -15.98 -14.99 11.33
CA THR A 125 -14.83 -15.79 10.93
C THR A 125 -13.59 -14.93 10.69
N LEU A 126 -13.72 -13.84 9.92
CA LEU A 126 -12.61 -12.94 9.64
C LEU A 126 -12.09 -12.25 10.91
N LEU A 127 -12.99 -11.85 11.82
CA LEU A 127 -12.62 -11.25 13.10
C LEU A 127 -11.83 -12.23 13.99
N VAL A 128 -12.32 -13.47 14.11
CA VAL A 128 -11.62 -14.50 14.90
C VAL A 128 -10.25 -14.80 14.30
N LEU A 129 -10.16 -14.98 12.98
CA LEU A 129 -8.88 -15.21 12.30
C LEU A 129 -7.91 -14.04 12.48
N PHE A 130 -8.39 -12.80 12.35
CA PHE A 130 -7.59 -11.60 12.59
C PHE A 130 -7.02 -11.57 14.01
N ILE A 131 -7.87 -11.81 15.03
CA ILE A 131 -7.42 -11.81 16.44
C ILE A 131 -6.36 -12.89 16.67
N ILE A 132 -6.58 -14.11 16.18
CA ILE A 132 -5.64 -15.22 16.37
C ILE A 132 -4.31 -14.90 15.69
N VAL A 133 -4.33 -14.57 14.39
CA VAL A 133 -3.13 -14.29 13.61
C VAL A 133 -2.33 -13.13 14.21
N MET A 134 -2.99 -12.00 14.50
CA MET A 134 -2.29 -10.83 15.00
C MET A 134 -1.76 -11.02 16.42
N THR A 135 -2.53 -11.66 17.31
CA THR A 135 -2.06 -11.95 18.66
C THR A 135 -0.87 -12.91 18.63
N THR A 136 -0.92 -13.97 17.82
CA THR A 136 0.21 -14.90 17.69
C THR A 136 1.43 -14.22 17.11
N HIS A 137 1.28 -13.44 16.03
CA HIS A 137 2.38 -12.71 15.41
C HIS A 137 3.02 -11.73 16.39
N MET A 138 2.22 -10.93 17.12
CA MET A 138 2.77 -9.98 18.09
C MET A 138 3.44 -10.69 19.28
N LEU A 139 2.86 -11.75 19.84
CA LEU A 139 3.46 -12.42 20.99
C LEU A 139 4.73 -13.21 20.66
N MET A 140 4.84 -13.71 19.42
CA MET A 140 5.95 -14.57 19.00
C MET A 140 7.00 -13.84 18.16
N ASP A 141 6.72 -12.59 17.74
CA ASP A 141 7.58 -11.82 16.83
C ASP A 141 7.85 -12.57 15.50
N GLU A 142 6.84 -13.31 15.04
CA GLU A 142 6.94 -14.24 13.90
C GLU A 142 6.57 -13.55 12.58
N PHE A 143 7.57 -13.01 11.88
CA PHE A 143 7.39 -12.29 10.61
C PHE A 143 6.68 -13.12 9.51
N LEU A 144 7.01 -14.41 9.39
CA LEU A 144 6.49 -15.24 8.30
C LEU A 144 4.96 -15.43 8.39
N LEU A 145 4.41 -15.49 9.60
CA LEU A 145 2.97 -15.59 9.81
C LEU A 145 2.25 -14.34 9.28
N HIS A 146 2.77 -13.15 9.59
CA HIS A 146 2.27 -11.89 9.05
C HIS A 146 2.37 -11.87 7.52
N ALA A 147 3.58 -12.07 6.97
CA ALA A 147 3.83 -11.95 5.54
C ALA A 147 2.94 -12.90 4.70
N THR A 148 2.80 -14.16 5.13
CA THR A 148 2.00 -15.17 4.40
C THR A 148 0.50 -14.89 4.50
N THR A 149 -0.01 -14.52 5.67
CA THR A 149 -1.44 -14.22 5.85
C THR A 149 -1.85 -12.92 5.16
N PHE A 150 -0.99 -11.90 5.20
CA PHE A 150 -1.19 -10.66 4.45
C PHE A 150 -1.16 -10.91 2.92
N GLY A 151 -0.17 -11.67 2.43
CA GLY A 151 -0.09 -12.06 1.02
C GLY A 151 -1.34 -12.82 0.55
N LEU A 152 -1.85 -13.75 1.38
CA LEU A 152 -3.11 -14.45 1.10
C LEU A 152 -4.30 -13.47 1.05
N ALA A 153 -4.40 -12.53 1.98
CA ALA A 153 -5.47 -11.54 1.98
C ALA A 153 -5.45 -10.67 0.71
N VAL A 154 -4.27 -10.19 0.28
CA VAL A 154 -4.09 -9.42 -0.96
C VAL A 154 -4.50 -10.25 -2.18
N TYR A 155 -4.10 -11.51 -2.26
CA TYR A 155 -4.50 -12.43 -3.33
C TYR A 155 -6.02 -12.63 -3.38
N LEU A 156 -6.66 -12.84 -2.23
CA LEU A 156 -8.12 -12.97 -2.13
C LEU A 156 -8.82 -11.66 -2.55
N ILE A 157 -8.33 -10.50 -2.13
CA ILE A 157 -8.87 -9.20 -2.57
C ILE A 157 -8.79 -9.05 -4.09
N ALA A 158 -7.62 -9.29 -4.68
CA ALA A 158 -7.42 -9.15 -6.13
C ALA A 158 -8.31 -10.12 -6.92
N SER A 159 -8.38 -11.39 -6.51
CA SER A 159 -9.22 -12.40 -7.17
C SER A 159 -10.71 -12.07 -7.05
N ARG A 160 -11.18 -11.61 -5.89
CA ARG A 160 -12.58 -11.19 -5.70
C ARG A 160 -12.94 -9.95 -6.51
N ILE A 161 -12.06 -8.94 -6.58
CA ILE A 161 -12.23 -7.78 -7.46
C ILE A 161 -12.41 -8.25 -8.92
N TRP A 162 -11.52 -9.14 -9.38
CA TRP A 162 -11.57 -9.67 -10.74
C TRP A 162 -12.89 -10.40 -11.05
N GLN A 163 -13.42 -11.16 -10.10
CA GLN A 163 -14.69 -11.88 -10.23
C GLN A 163 -15.92 -10.95 -10.22
N ILE A 164 -15.88 -9.87 -9.43
CA ILE A 164 -17.02 -8.96 -9.24
C ILE A 164 -17.15 -7.95 -10.39
N ILE A 165 -16.05 -7.53 -11.00
CA ILE A 165 -16.08 -6.53 -12.09
C ILE A 165 -17.08 -6.91 -13.21
N PRO A 166 -17.07 -8.12 -13.79
CA PRO A 166 -18.04 -8.50 -14.82
C PRO A 166 -19.49 -8.51 -14.36
N GLN A 167 -19.74 -8.71 -13.06
CA GLN A 167 -21.09 -8.80 -12.48
C GLN A 167 -21.71 -7.44 -12.21
N ARG A 168 -20.87 -6.41 -11.98
CA ARG A 168 -21.30 -5.07 -11.56
C ARG A 168 -21.15 -4.01 -12.63
N VAL A 169 -20.41 -4.30 -13.70
CA VAL A 169 -20.05 -3.34 -14.75
C VAL A 169 -20.59 -3.85 -16.09
N PRO A 170 -21.83 -3.50 -16.47
CA PRO A 170 -22.44 -3.96 -17.72
C PRO A 170 -21.69 -3.42 -18.94
N ASP A 171 -21.23 -2.18 -18.89
CA ASP A 171 -20.50 -1.53 -19.98
C ASP A 171 -19.15 -2.20 -20.23
N SER A 172 -18.95 -2.70 -21.46
CA SER A 172 -17.76 -3.46 -21.83
C SER A 172 -16.47 -2.62 -21.83
N GLN A 173 -16.54 -1.31 -22.09
CA GLN A 173 -15.40 -0.40 -22.10
C GLN A 173 -14.97 -0.06 -20.68
N ILE A 174 -15.91 0.29 -19.80
CA ILE A 174 -15.64 0.54 -18.38
C ILE A 174 -15.09 -0.73 -17.72
N ARG A 175 -15.67 -1.90 -18.04
CA ARG A 175 -15.19 -3.19 -17.54
C ARG A 175 -13.73 -3.46 -17.91
N LYS A 176 -13.37 -3.26 -19.19
CA LYS A 176 -11.98 -3.43 -19.66
C LYS A 176 -11.02 -2.46 -18.98
N LYS A 177 -11.44 -1.20 -18.79
CA LYS A 177 -10.65 -0.19 -18.07
C LYS A 177 -10.38 -0.63 -16.63
N LEU A 178 -11.41 -1.06 -15.89
CA LEU A 178 -11.27 -1.54 -14.52
C LEU A 178 -10.41 -2.80 -14.41
N GLN A 179 -10.57 -3.77 -15.32
CA GLN A 179 -9.72 -4.96 -15.38
C GLN A 179 -8.25 -4.62 -15.67
N THR A 180 -8.00 -3.69 -16.60
CA THR A 180 -6.65 -3.21 -16.91
C THR A 180 -6.04 -2.52 -15.69
N LEU A 181 -6.84 -1.73 -14.97
CA LEU A 181 -6.40 -1.08 -13.74
C LEU A 181 -6.12 -2.09 -12.63
N THR A 182 -6.94 -3.13 -12.45
CA THR A 182 -6.67 -4.22 -11.51
C THR A 182 -5.33 -4.89 -11.84
N LYS A 183 -5.05 -5.19 -13.12
CA LYS A 183 -3.74 -5.72 -13.54
C LYS A 183 -2.60 -4.76 -13.23
N PHE A 184 -2.77 -3.48 -13.52
CA PHE A 184 -1.76 -2.47 -13.21
C PHE A 184 -1.47 -2.41 -11.71
N GLY A 185 -2.51 -2.43 -10.86
CA GLY A 185 -2.35 -2.52 -9.41
C GLY A 185 -1.58 -3.77 -8.96
N CYS A 186 -1.92 -4.95 -9.50
CA CYS A 186 -1.20 -6.19 -9.21
C CYS A 186 0.27 -6.13 -9.65
N VAL A 187 0.56 -5.56 -10.82
CA VAL A 187 1.94 -5.40 -11.32
C VAL A 187 2.75 -4.46 -10.42
N ASN A 188 2.16 -3.34 -9.96
CA ASN A 188 2.84 -2.46 -9.01
C ASN A 188 3.11 -3.19 -7.69
N PHE A 189 2.13 -3.90 -7.15
CA PHE A 189 2.30 -4.63 -5.88
C PHE A 189 3.38 -5.71 -5.98
N LEU A 190 3.35 -6.55 -7.03
CA LEU A 190 4.35 -7.59 -7.25
C LEU A 190 5.73 -7.01 -7.60
N GLY A 191 5.77 -5.92 -8.37
CA GLY A 191 7.00 -5.21 -8.69
C GLY A 191 7.65 -4.62 -7.46
N GLY A 192 6.86 -4.01 -6.57
CA GLY A 192 7.32 -3.60 -5.26
C GLY A 192 7.86 -4.79 -4.47
N TYR A 193 7.12 -5.90 -4.40
CA TYR A 193 7.53 -7.07 -3.61
C TYR A 193 8.87 -7.63 -4.10
N PHE A 194 9.07 -7.62 -5.41
CA PHE A 194 10.34 -7.95 -6.02
C PHE A 194 11.46 -6.99 -5.59
N LEU A 195 11.21 -5.68 -5.61
CA LEU A 195 12.21 -4.69 -5.14
C LEU A 195 12.54 -4.87 -3.66
N TRP A 196 11.55 -5.15 -2.83
CA TRP A 196 11.74 -5.50 -1.41
C TRP A 196 12.67 -6.72 -1.25
N LEU A 197 12.43 -7.81 -1.99
CA LEU A 197 13.29 -8.99 -1.97
C LEU A 197 14.73 -8.69 -2.43
N VAL A 198 14.89 -7.83 -3.44
CA VAL A 198 16.22 -7.44 -3.93
C VAL A 198 16.93 -6.57 -2.89
N ASP A 199 16.22 -5.66 -2.22
CA ASP A 199 16.76 -4.83 -1.13
C ASP A 199 17.39 -5.69 -0.03
N GLU A 200 16.64 -6.68 0.44
CA GLU A 200 17.06 -7.65 1.45
C GLU A 200 18.28 -8.48 0.99
N TRP A 201 18.21 -9.06 -0.22
CA TRP A 201 19.22 -10.01 -0.66
C TRP A 201 20.51 -9.35 -1.16
N ALA A 202 20.40 -8.21 -1.84
CA ALA A 202 21.52 -7.50 -2.45
C ALA A 202 22.03 -6.33 -1.59
N CYS A 203 21.67 -6.28 -0.30
CA CYS A 203 21.90 -5.09 0.51
C CYS A 203 23.36 -4.61 0.52
N GLY A 204 24.32 -5.51 0.74
CA GLY A 204 25.73 -5.14 0.76
C GLY A 204 26.26 -4.59 -0.57
N LEU A 205 25.63 -4.93 -1.71
CA LEU A 205 25.94 -4.34 -3.01
C LEU A 205 25.28 -2.96 -3.15
N LEU A 206 24.00 -2.85 -2.78
CA LEU A 206 23.24 -1.60 -2.84
C LEU A 206 23.89 -0.50 -1.98
N THR A 207 24.31 -0.81 -0.75
CA THR A 207 25.02 0.15 0.12
C THR A 207 26.31 0.66 -0.53
N LYS A 208 27.13 -0.22 -1.11
CA LYS A 208 28.36 0.19 -1.82
C LYS A 208 28.05 1.07 -3.03
N MET A 209 27.00 0.74 -3.78
CA MET A 209 26.57 1.55 -4.91
C MET A 209 26.09 2.94 -4.45
N ARG A 210 25.31 3.02 -3.36
CA ARG A 210 24.86 4.27 -2.75
C ARG A 210 26.02 5.16 -2.33
N HIS A 211 27.02 4.59 -1.63
CA HIS A 211 28.24 5.31 -1.26
C HIS A 211 29.02 5.81 -2.48
N SER A 212 29.03 5.05 -3.57
CA SER A 212 29.75 5.43 -4.79
C SER A 212 29.07 6.54 -5.59
N VAL A 213 27.73 6.57 -5.66
CA VAL A 213 27.00 7.59 -6.43
C VAL A 213 26.69 8.84 -5.62
N GLY A 214 26.60 8.70 -4.29
CA GLY A 214 26.30 9.78 -3.38
C GLY A 214 24.89 10.36 -3.53
N MET A 215 24.61 11.35 -2.69
CA MET A 215 23.31 12.03 -2.64
C MET A 215 23.21 13.11 -3.72
N PRO A 216 22.04 13.29 -4.39
CA PRO A 216 20.75 12.63 -4.14
C PRO A 216 20.51 11.36 -4.98
N VAL A 217 21.46 10.93 -5.82
CA VAL A 217 21.26 9.80 -6.75
C VAL A 217 21.08 8.47 -6.01
N ALA A 218 21.72 8.32 -4.85
CA ALA A 218 21.58 7.16 -3.97
C ALA A 218 20.12 6.85 -3.59
N PHE A 219 19.21 7.84 -3.60
CA PHE A 219 17.78 7.63 -3.35
C PHE A 219 17.12 6.65 -4.32
N PHE A 220 17.58 6.60 -5.58
CA PHE A 220 17.03 5.66 -6.54
C PHE A 220 17.40 4.21 -6.24
N LEU A 221 18.39 3.98 -5.37
CA LEU A 221 18.85 2.66 -4.94
C LEU A 221 18.23 2.22 -3.62
N GLU A 222 17.40 3.05 -2.97
CA GLU A 222 16.60 2.66 -1.79
C GLU A 222 15.38 1.86 -2.26
N LEU A 223 15.58 0.58 -2.54
CA LEU A 223 14.57 -0.26 -3.19
C LEU A 223 13.39 -0.54 -2.26
N HIS A 224 13.63 -0.57 -0.94
CA HIS A 224 12.56 -0.59 0.06
C HIS A 224 11.67 0.65 0.00
N GLY A 225 12.23 1.83 -0.27
CA GLY A 225 11.44 3.05 -0.50
C GLY A 225 10.54 2.94 -1.74
N TRP A 226 11.03 2.32 -2.81
CA TRP A 226 10.21 2.04 -4.01
C TRP A 226 9.11 1.02 -3.74
N TRP A 227 9.34 0.05 -2.86
CA TRP A 227 8.30 -0.87 -2.38
C TRP A 227 7.11 -0.11 -1.81
N HIS A 228 7.33 0.88 -0.94
CA HIS A 228 6.26 1.72 -0.40
C HIS A 228 5.48 2.44 -1.48
N ILE A 229 6.16 3.11 -2.41
CA ILE A 229 5.50 3.87 -3.48
C ILE A 229 4.64 2.96 -4.36
N LEU A 230 5.20 1.83 -4.79
CA LEU A 230 4.50 0.90 -5.70
C LEU A 230 3.32 0.21 -5.02
N THR A 231 3.48 -0.24 -3.78
CA THR A 231 2.38 -0.84 -3.03
C THR A 231 1.35 0.19 -2.58
N ALA A 232 1.71 1.46 -2.38
CA ALA A 232 0.75 2.54 -2.16
C ALA A 232 -0.13 2.78 -3.39
N ILE A 233 0.45 2.79 -4.59
CA ILE A 233 -0.30 2.83 -5.85
C ILE A 233 -1.24 1.63 -5.95
N GLY A 234 -0.73 0.41 -5.72
CA GLY A 234 -1.53 -0.82 -5.78
C GLY A 234 -2.65 -0.86 -4.75
N GLY A 235 -2.35 -0.48 -3.50
CA GLY A 235 -3.28 -0.42 -2.39
C GLY A 235 -4.38 0.62 -2.60
N TYR A 236 -4.02 1.82 -3.07
CA TYR A 236 -5.00 2.83 -3.47
C TYR A 236 -5.90 2.34 -4.60
N ILE A 237 -5.36 1.70 -5.64
CA ILE A 237 -6.15 1.11 -6.72
C ILE A 237 -7.16 0.10 -6.16
N ALA A 238 -6.73 -0.79 -5.27
CA ALA A 238 -7.61 -1.76 -4.63
C ALA A 238 -8.73 -1.08 -3.84
N VAL A 239 -8.40 -0.12 -2.97
CA VAL A 239 -9.37 0.65 -2.18
C VAL A 239 -10.35 1.39 -3.09
N ALA A 240 -9.87 2.07 -4.13
CA ALA A 240 -10.68 2.87 -5.03
C ALA A 240 -11.62 2.01 -5.87
N ILE A 241 -11.16 0.86 -6.37
CA ILE A 241 -12.02 -0.10 -7.10
C ILE A 241 -13.07 -0.70 -6.16
N VAL A 242 -12.69 -1.10 -4.94
CA VAL A 242 -13.64 -1.63 -3.95
C VAL A 242 -14.70 -0.58 -3.60
N ASP A 243 -14.29 0.67 -3.39
CA ASP A 243 -15.20 1.80 -3.19
C ASP A 243 -16.19 1.93 -4.37
N VAL A 244 -15.72 1.90 -5.61
CA VAL A 244 -16.59 1.94 -6.80
C VAL A 244 -17.58 0.77 -6.82
N LEU A 245 -17.10 -0.47 -6.65
CA LEU A 245 -17.92 -1.67 -6.82
C LEU A 245 -18.99 -1.83 -5.72
N THR A 246 -18.74 -1.25 -4.53
CA THR A 246 -19.57 -1.42 -3.34
C THR A 246 -20.33 -0.16 -2.90
N SER A 247 -20.07 1.01 -3.51
CA SER A 247 -20.73 2.27 -3.15
C SER A 247 -22.13 2.44 -3.76
N THR A 248 -22.40 1.83 -4.91
CA THR A 248 -23.71 1.84 -5.54
C THR A 248 -24.48 0.58 -5.15
N SER A 249 -25.75 0.68 -4.79
CA SER A 249 -26.60 -0.53 -4.65
C SER A 249 -26.81 -1.22 -6.01
N GLY A 250 -26.75 -0.45 -7.10
CA GLY A 250 -26.86 -0.91 -8.50
C GLY A 250 -25.52 -1.00 -9.25
N GLU A 251 -25.62 -1.18 -10.56
CA GLU A 251 -24.49 -1.31 -11.48
C GLU A 251 -23.66 -0.02 -11.60
N VAL A 252 -22.39 -0.17 -11.99
CA VAL A 252 -21.48 0.95 -12.27
C VAL A 252 -21.71 1.41 -13.70
N VAL A 253 -22.31 2.59 -13.87
CA VAL A 253 -22.68 3.15 -15.18
C VAL A 253 -21.74 4.28 -15.63
N GLU A 254 -21.16 5.03 -14.69
CA GLU A 254 -20.22 6.11 -14.99
C GLU A 254 -18.77 5.64 -14.90
N ASP A 255 -17.90 6.15 -15.79
CA ASP A 255 -16.45 5.86 -15.76
C ASP A 255 -15.80 6.52 -14.53
N PRO A 256 -15.29 5.74 -13.56
CA PRO A 256 -14.74 6.29 -12.33
C PRO A 256 -13.29 6.76 -12.48
N ILE A 257 -12.60 6.42 -13.58
CA ILE A 257 -11.16 6.60 -13.72
C ILE A 257 -10.72 8.08 -13.64
N PRO A 258 -11.42 9.05 -14.25
CA PRO A 258 -11.00 10.46 -14.19
C PRO A 258 -10.93 11.04 -12.77
N SER A 259 -11.65 10.45 -11.81
CA SER A 259 -11.62 10.88 -10.41
C SER A 259 -10.53 10.18 -9.58
N PHE A 260 -9.76 9.26 -10.16
CA PHE A 260 -8.71 8.54 -9.42
C PHE A 260 -7.43 9.38 -9.35
N ALA A 261 -6.67 9.17 -8.28
CA ALA A 261 -5.42 9.87 -8.04
C ALA A 261 -4.39 9.62 -9.17
N TRP A 262 -3.56 10.62 -9.42
CA TRP A 262 -2.36 10.43 -10.24
C TRP A 262 -1.48 9.30 -9.65
N PRO A 263 -0.84 8.44 -10.47
CA PRO A 263 -0.72 8.48 -11.94
C PRO A 263 -1.78 7.67 -12.70
N ILE A 264 -2.85 7.22 -12.04
CA ILE A 264 -3.76 6.21 -12.59
C ILE A 264 -4.43 6.61 -13.91
N PRO A 265 -5.02 7.81 -14.05
CA PRO A 265 -5.64 8.20 -15.31
C PRO A 265 -4.65 8.20 -16.49
N GLN A 266 -3.42 8.67 -16.26
CA GLN A 266 -2.36 8.73 -17.28
C GLN A 266 -1.85 7.33 -17.62
N ALA A 267 -1.60 6.49 -16.61
CA ALA A 267 -1.16 5.11 -16.82
C ALA A 267 -2.19 4.34 -17.67
N LEU A 268 -3.48 4.51 -17.41
CA LEU A 268 -4.51 3.85 -18.20
C LEU A 268 -4.58 4.36 -19.64
N GLN A 269 -4.39 5.66 -19.89
CA GLN A 269 -4.32 6.22 -21.25
C GLN A 269 -3.19 5.57 -22.06
N ILE A 270 -2.02 5.39 -21.44
CA ILE A 270 -0.85 4.74 -22.06
C ILE A 270 -1.14 3.26 -22.30
N LEU A 271 -1.64 2.53 -21.29
CA LEU A 271 -1.91 1.09 -21.36
C LEU A 271 -3.04 0.74 -22.35
N SER A 272 -3.97 1.67 -22.59
CA SER A 272 -5.08 1.50 -23.55
C SER A 272 -4.72 1.90 -24.99
N GLY A 273 -3.51 2.44 -25.22
CA GLY A 273 -3.06 2.87 -26.56
C GLY A 273 -3.80 4.10 -27.09
N THR A 274 -4.54 4.82 -26.24
CA THR A 274 -5.32 5.99 -26.66
C THR A 274 -4.41 7.23 -26.65
N ALA A 275 -3.75 7.48 -27.79
CA ALA A 275 -2.97 8.71 -27.98
C ALA A 275 -3.87 9.94 -27.79
N ARG A 276 -3.34 10.95 -27.09
CA ARG A 276 -3.99 12.23 -26.81
C ARG A 276 -4.41 12.88 -28.13
N VAL A 277 -5.69 12.85 -28.49
CA VAL A 277 -6.23 13.73 -29.53
C VAL A 277 -6.10 15.15 -28.98
N LYS A 278 -5.04 15.86 -29.38
CA LYS A 278 -4.94 17.31 -29.19
C LYS A 278 -6.11 17.92 -29.95
N ASN A 279 -7.18 18.30 -29.25
CA ASN A 279 -8.10 19.29 -29.78
C ASN A 279 -7.33 20.62 -29.87
N HIS A 280 -6.74 20.89 -31.04
CA HIS A 280 -6.49 22.25 -31.48
C HIS A 280 -7.82 22.80 -31.99
N GLY A 281 -8.65 23.24 -31.03
CA GLY A 281 -9.76 24.13 -31.32
C GLY A 281 -9.21 25.52 -31.60
N LYS A 282 -9.56 26.03 -32.78
CA LYS A 282 -9.31 27.39 -33.26
C LYS A 282 -9.88 28.46 -32.33
#